data_AF-A0A4R5LP09-F1
#
_entry.id   AF-A0A4R5LP09-F1
#
_cell.length_a   1.000
_cell.length_b   1.000
_cell.length_c   1.000
_cell.angle_alpha   90.00
_cell.angle_beta   90.00
_cell.angle_gamma   90.00
#
_symmetry.space_group_name_H-M   'P 1'
#
loop_
_entity.id
_entity.type
_entity.pdbx_description
1 polymer ?
#
loop_
_entity_poly.entity_id
_entity_poly.type
_entity_poly.pdbx_seq_one_letter_code
_entity_poly.pdbx_strand_id
1 'polypeptide(L)'
;MLRSIIYRAKRCVHCSPGLYRALYAGATFNFDYLGQQLQRKHYASRFGGMWTDRDDFEDILNARVRSGEIPQGQVEGLYNWREQGFVRLEQAVDHALIDRYLAELEALKSAPESPLLMTAASAPEPVPYRPEAAEAHHSVRVVDDYFFNVTARDILFGEPVTDFLALVFNARPELHQSLSFDRGSEQDIHQDTAFVRMNSPMKLAAAWVALEDVRPGSGELLYYPGSHRWPDFMFSNFFKHYDEERDGLQQLERWYAWLHAQGESHSSQLTAFLPRKGDVFLWHAGLAHGGAAITDHSATRQSLVGHYCPRGVRPLYHYYKPAQRTYRHHGQFRYCSSYYRG
;
A
#
# COMPACT_ATOMS: atom_id res chain seq x y z
N MET A 1 12.47 33.16 4.68
CA MET A 1 11.57 33.64 5.75
C MET A 1 10.17 33.04 5.67
N LEU A 2 9.46 33.15 4.53
CA LEU A 2 8.09 32.59 4.38
C LEU A 2 8.03 31.05 4.51
N ARG A 3 9.02 30.33 3.96
CA ARG A 3 9.15 28.86 4.11
C ARG A 3 9.29 28.43 5.58
N SER A 4 10.10 29.12 6.40
CA SER A 4 10.26 28.73 7.81
C SER A 4 9.04 29.06 8.66
N ILE A 5 8.26 30.09 8.29
CA ILE A 5 6.99 30.43 8.94
C ILE A 5 5.91 29.39 8.59
N ILE A 6 5.76 29.04 7.30
CA ILE A 6 4.87 27.95 6.86
C ILE A 6 5.26 26.63 7.51
N TYR A 7 6.56 26.36 7.64
CA TYR A 7 7.10 25.17 8.29
C TYR A 7 6.81 25.14 9.79
N ARG A 8 7.01 26.25 10.52
CA ARG A 8 6.63 26.36 11.93
C ARG A 8 5.13 26.22 12.13
N ALA A 9 4.31 26.82 11.25
CA ALA A 9 2.85 26.66 11.28
C ALA A 9 2.43 25.21 11.01
N LYS A 10 3.01 24.54 10.01
CA LYS A 10 2.83 23.10 9.77
C LYS A 10 3.21 22.30 11.00
N ARG A 11 4.37 22.56 11.61
CA ARG A 11 4.83 21.87 12.82
C ARG A 11 3.86 22.05 13.99
N CYS A 12 3.32 23.25 14.21
CA CYS A 12 2.28 23.48 15.21
C CYS A 12 0.99 22.70 14.94
N VAL A 13 0.58 22.57 13.67
CA VAL A 13 -0.59 21.77 13.27
C VAL A 13 -0.32 20.27 13.42
N HIS A 14 0.83 19.79 12.95
CA HIS A 14 1.21 18.37 12.99
C HIS A 14 1.61 17.88 14.39
N CYS A 15 2.03 18.76 15.29
CA CYS A 15 2.30 18.41 16.69
C CYS A 15 1.07 18.57 17.60
N SER A 16 -0.05 19.13 17.11
CA SER A 16 -1.30 19.26 17.86
C SER A 16 -2.38 18.34 17.28
N PRO A 17 -2.67 17.21 17.92
CA PRO A 17 -3.62 16.22 17.42
C PRO A 17 -5.05 16.75 17.32
N GLY A 18 -5.45 17.62 18.24
CA GLY A 18 -6.75 18.28 18.21
C GLY A 18 -6.86 19.27 17.04
N LEU A 19 -5.82 20.07 16.81
CA LEU A 19 -5.77 21.02 15.70
C LEU A 19 -5.66 20.30 14.36
N TYR A 20 -4.83 19.26 14.27
CA TYR A 20 -4.72 18.39 13.11
C TYR A 20 -6.08 17.76 12.77
N ARG A 21 -6.78 17.16 13.75
CA ARG A 21 -8.11 16.56 13.54
C ARG A 21 -9.16 17.59 13.14
N ALA A 22 -9.20 18.75 13.79
CA ALA A 22 -10.17 19.79 13.47
C ALA A 22 -9.92 20.40 12.08
N LEU A 23 -8.66 20.68 11.74
CA LEU A 23 -8.28 21.21 10.43
C LEU A 23 -8.44 20.16 9.33
N TYR A 24 -8.09 18.89 9.57
CA TYR A 24 -8.37 17.83 8.59
C TYR A 24 -9.87 17.59 8.47
N ALA A 25 -10.60 17.34 9.54
CA ALA A 25 -12.04 17.09 9.44
C ALA A 25 -12.79 18.26 8.77
N GLY A 26 -12.45 19.50 9.13
CA GLY A 26 -13.02 20.71 8.55
C GLY A 26 -12.58 20.99 7.10
N ALA A 27 -11.29 20.83 6.77
CA ALA A 27 -10.79 21.08 5.41
C ALA A 27 -11.13 19.95 4.42
N THR A 28 -11.46 18.75 4.92
CA THR A 28 -11.72 17.58 4.08
C THR A 28 -13.20 17.22 3.96
N PHE A 29 -14.08 17.80 4.79
CA PHE A 29 -15.49 17.39 4.91
C PHE A 29 -15.64 15.86 4.88
N ASN A 30 -14.74 15.16 5.58
CA ASN A 30 -14.64 13.71 5.51
C ASN A 30 -15.75 13.07 6.35
N PHE A 31 -16.95 12.99 5.80
CA PHE A 31 -18.13 12.37 6.42
C PHE A 31 -17.88 10.91 6.80
N ASP A 32 -17.04 10.20 6.04
CA ASP A 32 -16.64 8.84 6.36
C ASP A 32 -15.79 8.77 7.63
N TYR A 33 -14.83 9.69 7.79
CA TYR A 33 -14.07 9.80 9.05
C TYR A 33 -14.98 10.12 10.24
N LEU A 34 -15.94 11.04 10.08
CA LEU A 34 -16.93 11.35 11.12
C LEU A 34 -17.80 10.13 11.46
N GLY A 35 -18.28 9.39 10.45
CA GLY A 35 -19.03 8.15 10.63
C GLY A 35 -18.23 7.07 11.37
N GLN A 36 -16.95 6.90 11.03
CA GLN A 36 -16.07 5.96 11.73
C GLN A 36 -15.81 6.38 13.19
N GLN A 37 -15.73 7.68 13.49
CA GLN A 37 -15.62 8.14 14.88
C GLN A 37 -16.87 7.77 15.71
N LEU A 38 -18.06 7.83 15.11
CA LEU A 38 -19.31 7.43 15.78
C LEU A 38 -19.40 5.91 16.02
N GLN A 39 -18.74 5.13 15.16
CA GLN A 39 -18.73 3.67 15.21
C GLN A 39 -17.43 3.09 15.76
N ARG A 40 -16.57 3.92 16.37
CA ARG A 40 -15.22 3.53 16.78
C ARG A 40 -15.17 2.31 17.70
N LYS A 41 -16.22 2.07 18.49
CA LYS A 41 -16.33 0.90 19.37
C LYS A 41 -16.34 -0.44 18.62
N HIS A 42 -16.69 -0.44 17.33
CA HIS A 42 -16.78 -1.64 16.50
C HIS A 42 -15.46 -2.03 15.85
N TYR A 43 -14.42 -1.19 15.94
CA TYR A 43 -13.14 -1.43 15.27
C TYR A 43 -12.04 -1.71 16.30
N ALA A 44 -11.17 -2.68 16.01
CA ALA A 44 -9.99 -2.95 16.82
C ALA A 44 -8.99 -1.78 16.75
N SER A 45 -8.76 -1.24 15.55
CA SER A 45 -7.91 -0.05 15.37
C SER A 45 -8.65 1.22 15.77
N ARG A 46 -7.94 2.13 16.46
CA ARG A 46 -8.49 3.45 16.79
C ARG A 46 -8.65 4.36 15.58
N PHE A 47 -8.08 3.97 14.44
CA PHE A 47 -8.15 4.68 13.17
C PHE A 47 -9.31 4.21 12.28
N GLY A 48 -10.18 3.33 12.81
CA GLY A 48 -11.29 2.74 12.07
C GLY A 48 -10.81 1.60 11.17
N GLY A 49 -11.48 1.39 10.03
CA GLY A 49 -11.21 0.25 9.15
C GLY A 49 -12.21 0.10 8.02
N MET A 50 -12.06 -1.00 7.29
CA MET A 50 -13.06 -1.55 6.38
C MET A 50 -14.16 -2.26 7.17
N TRP A 51 -15.28 -2.55 6.51
CA TRP A 51 -16.37 -3.29 7.17
C TRP A 51 -15.91 -4.70 7.61
N THR A 52 -14.90 -5.25 6.94
CA THR A 52 -14.24 -6.52 7.28
C THR A 52 -13.53 -6.50 8.63
N ASP A 53 -13.21 -5.32 9.16
CA ASP A 53 -12.44 -5.14 10.40
C ASP A 53 -13.35 -4.96 11.62
N ARG A 54 -14.67 -4.97 11.41
CA ARG A 54 -15.66 -4.73 12.46
C ARG A 54 -15.89 -5.97 13.31
N ASP A 55 -16.27 -5.77 14.57
CA ASP A 55 -16.69 -6.86 15.46
C ASP A 55 -17.97 -7.58 14.99
N ASP A 56 -18.89 -6.86 14.35
CA ASP A 56 -20.15 -7.35 13.77
C ASP A 56 -20.03 -7.89 12.33
N PHE A 57 -18.81 -8.26 11.90
CA PHE A 57 -18.53 -8.78 10.56
C PHE A 57 -19.42 -9.95 10.15
N GLU A 58 -19.65 -10.92 11.05
CA GLU A 58 -20.47 -12.10 10.76
C GLU A 58 -21.88 -11.71 10.35
N ASP A 59 -22.48 -10.74 11.05
CA ASP A 59 -23.83 -10.28 10.77
C ASP A 59 -23.89 -9.55 9.42
N ILE A 60 -22.89 -8.71 9.13
CA ILE A 60 -22.77 -7.98 7.87
C ILE A 60 -22.57 -8.96 6.70
N LEU A 61 -21.65 -9.90 6.82
CA LEU A 61 -21.35 -10.91 5.81
C LEU A 61 -22.60 -11.75 5.52
N ASN A 62 -23.24 -12.29 6.56
CA ASN A 62 -24.44 -13.11 6.41
C ASN A 62 -25.59 -12.33 5.75
N ALA A 63 -25.78 -11.06 6.11
CA ALA A 63 -26.79 -10.22 5.48
C ALA A 63 -26.51 -9.99 3.99
N ARG A 64 -25.25 -9.70 3.63
CA ARG A 64 -24.83 -9.43 2.24
C ARG A 64 -24.80 -10.68 1.36
N VAL A 65 -24.50 -11.85 1.93
CA VAL A 65 -24.63 -13.13 1.23
C VAL A 65 -26.11 -13.44 0.97
N ARG A 66 -26.99 -13.27 1.98
CA ARG A 66 -28.44 -13.48 1.81
C ARG A 66 -29.09 -12.54 0.79
N SER A 67 -28.61 -11.30 0.68
CA SER A 67 -29.09 -10.33 -0.31
C SER A 67 -28.54 -10.56 -1.72
N GLY A 68 -27.54 -11.45 -1.88
CA GLY A 68 -26.85 -11.68 -3.15
C GLY A 68 -25.81 -10.62 -3.51
N GLU A 69 -25.50 -9.69 -2.59
CA GLU A 69 -24.46 -8.67 -2.79
C GLU A 69 -23.05 -9.29 -2.79
N ILE A 70 -22.82 -10.31 -1.96
CA ILE A 70 -21.56 -11.07 -1.91
C ILE A 70 -21.81 -12.46 -2.51
N PRO A 71 -21.14 -12.84 -3.61
CA PRO A 71 -21.21 -14.19 -4.15
C PRO A 71 -20.67 -15.22 -3.15
N GLN A 72 -21.30 -16.40 -3.09
CA GLN A 72 -20.88 -17.47 -2.18
C GLN A 72 -19.39 -17.85 -2.35
N GLY A 73 -18.87 -17.81 -3.58
CA GLY A 73 -17.47 -18.12 -3.89
C GLY A 73 -16.45 -17.10 -3.33
N GLN A 74 -16.89 -15.92 -2.88
CA GLN A 74 -16.02 -14.89 -2.32
C GLN A 74 -15.94 -14.95 -0.79
N VAL A 75 -16.80 -15.75 -0.15
CA VAL A 75 -16.93 -15.83 1.32
C VAL A 75 -15.62 -16.29 1.97
N GLU A 76 -14.98 -17.33 1.44
CA GLU A 76 -13.70 -17.83 1.97
C GLU A 76 -12.61 -16.76 1.88
N GLY A 77 -12.53 -16.05 0.75
CA GLY A 77 -11.58 -14.94 0.57
C GLY A 77 -11.80 -13.83 1.60
N LEU A 78 -13.05 -13.49 1.92
CA LEU A 78 -13.37 -12.48 2.94
C LEU A 78 -13.01 -12.94 4.35
N TYR A 79 -13.21 -14.22 4.69
CA TYR A 79 -12.73 -14.77 5.95
C TYR A 79 -11.20 -14.75 6.04
N ASN A 80 -10.52 -15.15 4.96
CA ASN A 80 -9.05 -15.13 4.93
C ASN A 80 -8.51 -13.70 5.04
N TRP A 81 -9.12 -12.74 4.34
CA TRP A 81 -8.80 -11.33 4.47
C TRP A 81 -8.96 -10.84 5.90
N ARG A 82 -10.10 -11.15 6.54
CA ARG A 82 -10.38 -10.74 7.92
C ARG A 82 -9.38 -11.34 8.91
N GLU A 83 -9.16 -12.65 8.84
CA GLU A 83 -8.41 -13.36 9.87
C GLU A 83 -6.89 -13.29 9.63
N GLN A 84 -6.45 -13.37 8.38
CA GLN A 84 -5.05 -13.42 7.99
C GLN A 84 -4.51 -12.11 7.44
N GLY A 85 -5.37 -11.19 7.01
CA GLY A 85 -4.97 -9.88 6.49
C GLY A 85 -4.56 -9.88 5.03
N PHE A 86 -4.79 -11.00 4.31
CA PHE A 86 -4.48 -11.12 2.90
C PHE A 86 -5.38 -12.13 2.20
N VAL A 87 -5.39 -12.09 0.87
CA VAL A 87 -5.83 -13.19 0.00
C VAL A 87 -4.81 -13.45 -1.10
N ARG A 88 -4.76 -14.69 -1.57
CA ARG A 88 -3.91 -15.11 -2.68
C ARG A 88 -4.81 -15.44 -3.85
N LEU A 89 -4.50 -14.88 -5.00
CA LEU A 89 -5.20 -15.16 -6.25
C LEU A 89 -4.19 -15.84 -7.19
N GLU A 90 -4.32 -17.15 -7.33
CA GLU A 90 -3.42 -17.94 -8.17
C GLU A 90 -3.70 -17.67 -9.64
N GLN A 91 -2.65 -17.46 -10.43
CA GLN A 91 -2.72 -17.25 -11.88
C GLN A 91 -3.75 -16.20 -12.30
N ALA A 92 -3.90 -15.16 -11.47
CA ALA A 92 -4.89 -14.10 -11.67
C ALA A 92 -4.50 -13.11 -12.78
N VAL A 93 -3.23 -13.08 -13.17
CA VAL A 93 -2.74 -12.22 -14.26
C VAL A 93 -2.18 -13.09 -15.38
N ASP A 94 -2.65 -12.82 -16.59
CA ASP A 94 -2.20 -13.50 -17.81
C ASP A 94 -0.71 -13.27 -18.07
N HIS A 95 0.00 -14.34 -18.45
CA HIS A 95 1.46 -14.29 -18.61
C HIS A 95 1.88 -13.44 -19.80
N ALA A 96 1.10 -13.42 -20.89
CA ALA A 96 1.40 -12.58 -22.05
C ALA A 96 1.19 -11.09 -21.73
N LEU A 97 0.24 -10.77 -20.84
CA LEU A 97 0.08 -9.42 -20.30
C LEU A 97 1.30 -9.00 -19.46
N ILE A 98 1.83 -9.90 -18.63
CA ILE A 98 3.07 -9.67 -17.86
C ILE A 98 4.25 -9.45 -18.80
N ASP A 99 4.43 -10.29 -19.82
CA ASP A 99 5.55 -10.16 -20.77
C ASP A 99 5.50 -8.84 -21.54
N ARG A 100 4.30 -8.42 -21.95
CA ARG A 100 4.09 -7.11 -22.57
C ARG A 100 4.45 -5.98 -21.60
N TYR A 101 3.99 -6.06 -20.36
CA TYR A 101 4.28 -5.07 -19.34
C TYR A 101 5.79 -4.91 -19.12
N LEU A 102 6.52 -6.02 -18.98
CA LEU A 102 7.97 -6.03 -18.78
C LEU A 102 8.70 -5.41 -19.99
N ALA A 103 8.29 -5.77 -21.21
CA ALA A 103 8.86 -5.19 -22.42
C ALA A 103 8.61 -3.67 -22.54
N GLU A 104 7.39 -3.21 -22.20
CA GLU A 104 7.05 -1.78 -22.20
C GLU A 104 7.80 -1.00 -21.11
N LEU A 105 7.93 -1.58 -19.91
CA LEU A 105 8.72 -0.97 -18.83
C LEU A 105 10.20 -0.86 -19.24
N GLU A 106 10.77 -1.89 -19.85
CA GLU A 106 12.15 -1.87 -20.32
C GLU A 106 12.36 -0.83 -21.44
N ALA A 107 11.42 -0.71 -22.37
CA ALA A 107 11.44 0.34 -23.38
C ALA A 107 11.41 1.75 -22.76
N LEU A 108 10.63 1.96 -21.68
CA LEU A 108 10.60 3.22 -20.95
C LEU A 108 11.91 3.50 -20.20
N LYS A 109 12.55 2.48 -19.62
CA LYS A 109 13.85 2.59 -18.94
C LYS A 109 14.97 2.92 -19.94
N SER A 110 14.95 2.29 -21.11
CA SER A 110 15.96 2.42 -22.17
C SER A 110 15.78 3.64 -23.07
N ALA A 111 14.72 4.44 -22.91
CA ALA A 111 14.51 5.64 -23.71
C ALA A 111 15.60 6.71 -23.44
N PRO A 112 16.08 7.44 -24.47
CA PRO A 112 17.12 8.46 -24.29
C PRO A 112 16.77 9.52 -23.24
N GLU A 113 15.48 9.86 -23.14
CA GLU A 113 14.91 10.67 -22.07
C GLU A 113 13.80 9.89 -21.38
N SER A 114 14.20 8.94 -20.52
CA SER A 114 13.23 8.16 -19.73
C SER A 114 12.33 9.09 -18.91
N PRO A 115 11.00 8.93 -18.99
CA PRO A 115 10.07 9.74 -18.18
C PRO A 115 9.95 9.21 -16.74
N LEU A 116 10.59 8.08 -16.44
CA LEU A 116 10.44 7.36 -15.19
C LEU A 116 11.21 8.05 -14.06
N LEU A 117 10.68 7.91 -12.86
CA LEU A 117 11.37 8.19 -11.60
C LEU A 117 11.62 6.87 -10.86
N MET A 118 12.65 6.88 -10.03
CA MET A 118 12.96 5.80 -9.11
C MET A 118 13.22 6.31 -7.70
N THR A 119 13.03 5.41 -6.74
CA THR A 119 13.52 5.57 -5.37
C THR A 119 14.36 4.35 -4.99
N ALA A 120 15.17 4.50 -3.96
CA ALA A 120 15.96 3.42 -3.38
C ALA A 120 16.00 3.58 -1.87
N ALA A 121 16.42 2.54 -1.16
CA ALA A 121 16.64 2.67 0.29
C ALA A 121 17.74 3.70 0.63
N SER A 122 18.70 3.91 -0.28
CA SER A 122 19.74 4.95 -0.19
C SER A 122 19.35 6.30 -0.81
N ALA A 123 18.21 6.38 -1.49
CA ALA A 123 17.69 7.59 -2.13
C ALA A 123 16.16 7.64 -1.95
N PRO A 124 15.67 8.03 -0.76
CA PRO A 124 14.24 7.95 -0.44
C PRO A 124 13.39 8.99 -1.19
N GLU A 125 14.00 10.10 -1.61
CA GLU A 125 13.37 11.07 -2.50
C GLU A 125 13.43 10.59 -3.96
N PRO A 126 12.35 10.78 -4.75
CA PRO A 126 12.30 10.32 -6.12
C PRO A 126 13.30 11.09 -6.99
N VAL A 127 14.12 10.35 -7.73
CA VAL A 127 15.07 10.89 -8.72
C VAL A 127 14.72 10.38 -10.11
N PRO A 128 15.10 11.09 -11.19
CA PRO A 128 14.97 10.57 -12.55
C PRO A 128 15.63 9.19 -12.68
N TYR A 129 14.94 8.26 -13.32
CA TYR A 129 15.50 6.95 -13.61
C TYR A 129 16.68 7.10 -14.57
N ARG A 130 17.79 6.46 -14.22
CA ARG A 130 18.97 6.28 -15.09
C ARG A 130 19.55 4.89 -14.81
N PRO A 131 19.95 4.12 -15.83
CA PRO A 131 20.53 2.80 -15.63
C PRO A 131 21.71 2.82 -14.65
N GLU A 132 22.63 3.77 -14.80
CA GLU A 132 23.83 3.87 -13.95
C GLU A 132 23.49 4.20 -12.50
N ALA A 133 22.45 5.02 -12.29
CA ALA A 133 21.98 5.33 -10.95
C ALA A 133 21.25 4.13 -10.34
N ALA A 134 20.47 3.39 -11.12
CA ALA A 134 19.80 2.18 -10.66
C ALA A 134 20.82 1.10 -10.23
N GLU A 135 21.91 0.93 -10.98
CA GLU A 135 22.99 0.01 -10.62
C GLU A 135 23.76 0.42 -9.36
N ALA A 136 23.87 1.73 -9.09
CA ALA A 136 24.57 2.25 -7.93
C ALA A 136 23.81 2.11 -6.60
N HIS A 137 22.53 1.74 -6.65
CA HIS A 137 21.64 1.70 -5.49
C HIS A 137 21.13 0.28 -5.20
N HIS A 138 20.90 0.00 -3.93
CA HIS A 138 20.21 -1.21 -3.48
C HIS A 138 18.69 -0.94 -3.34
N SER A 139 17.88 -1.99 -3.53
CA SER A 139 16.42 -1.93 -3.38
C SER A 139 15.75 -0.84 -4.23
N VAL A 140 16.22 -0.69 -5.48
CA VAL A 140 15.68 0.25 -6.45
C VAL A 140 14.27 -0.15 -6.84
N ARG A 141 13.40 0.85 -6.92
CA ARG A 141 12.03 0.70 -7.39
C ARG A 141 11.67 1.84 -8.32
N VAL A 142 11.10 1.51 -9.48
CA VAL A 142 10.46 2.50 -10.35
C VAL A 142 9.12 2.86 -9.72
N VAL A 143 8.81 4.16 -9.64
CA VAL A 143 7.59 4.63 -8.99
C VAL A 143 6.55 5.07 -10.02
N ASP A 144 5.31 4.66 -9.79
CA ASP A 144 4.11 5.06 -10.54
C ASP A 144 4.25 4.90 -12.07
N ASP A 145 4.95 3.86 -12.55
CA ASP A 145 5.16 3.65 -14.00
C ASP A 145 3.84 3.45 -14.77
N TYR A 146 2.77 3.02 -14.07
CA TYR A 146 1.41 3.00 -14.60
C TYR A 146 0.94 4.36 -15.13
N PHE A 147 1.63 5.46 -14.81
CA PHE A 147 1.29 6.76 -15.39
C PHE A 147 1.57 6.79 -16.89
N PHE A 148 2.61 6.09 -17.35
CA PHE A 148 3.02 6.01 -18.76
C PHE A 148 2.67 4.65 -19.38
N ASN A 149 2.74 3.57 -18.61
CA ASN A 149 2.53 2.20 -19.07
C ASN A 149 1.03 1.83 -19.00
N VAL A 150 0.40 1.57 -20.15
CA VAL A 150 -1.02 1.13 -20.21
C VAL A 150 -1.15 -0.28 -19.67
N THR A 151 -0.25 -1.18 -20.03
CA THR A 151 -0.29 -2.58 -19.60
C THR A 151 -0.17 -2.72 -18.09
N ALA A 152 0.61 -1.85 -17.43
CA ALA A 152 0.65 -1.77 -15.97
C ALA A 152 -0.74 -1.47 -15.37
N ARG A 153 -1.50 -0.57 -16.00
CA ARG A 153 -2.89 -0.27 -15.59
C ARG A 153 -3.81 -1.43 -15.87
N ASP A 154 -3.65 -2.13 -17.00
CA ASP A 154 -4.45 -3.31 -17.33
C ASP A 154 -4.25 -4.42 -16.29
N ILE A 155 -3.02 -4.63 -15.80
CA ILE A 155 -2.71 -5.57 -14.71
C ILE A 155 -3.32 -5.10 -13.39
N LEU A 156 -3.04 -3.85 -12.98
CA LEU A 156 -3.45 -3.31 -11.69
C LEU A 156 -4.97 -3.12 -11.57
N PHE A 157 -5.66 -2.89 -12.68
CA PHE A 157 -7.12 -2.79 -12.74
C PHE A 157 -7.79 -4.04 -13.31
N GLY A 158 -7.08 -5.19 -13.36
CA GLY A 158 -7.66 -6.46 -13.76
C GLY A 158 -8.78 -6.91 -12.82
N GLU A 159 -9.81 -7.55 -13.38
CA GLU A 159 -11.04 -7.96 -12.65
C GLU A 159 -10.75 -8.71 -11.34
N PRO A 160 -9.84 -9.72 -11.29
CA PRO A 160 -9.56 -10.43 -10.03
C PRO A 160 -9.11 -9.51 -8.88
N VAL A 161 -8.32 -8.47 -9.21
CA VAL A 161 -7.85 -7.47 -8.24
C VAL A 161 -8.98 -6.52 -7.87
N THR A 162 -9.63 -5.92 -8.87
CA THR A 162 -10.59 -4.85 -8.62
C THR A 162 -11.87 -5.35 -7.98
N ASP A 163 -12.31 -6.57 -8.30
CA ASP A 163 -13.55 -7.13 -7.77
C ASP A 163 -13.39 -7.46 -6.29
N PHE A 164 -12.30 -8.12 -5.91
CA PHE A 164 -12.03 -8.41 -4.51
C PHE A 164 -11.82 -7.12 -3.70
N LEU A 165 -11.06 -6.16 -4.23
CA LEU A 165 -10.86 -4.88 -3.59
C LEU A 165 -12.19 -4.12 -3.43
N ALA A 166 -13.09 -4.17 -4.42
CA ALA A 166 -14.39 -3.53 -4.33
C ALA A 166 -15.26 -4.11 -3.20
N LEU A 167 -15.17 -5.42 -2.95
CA LEU A 167 -15.86 -6.09 -1.85
C LEU A 167 -15.35 -5.60 -0.49
N VAL A 168 -14.03 -5.64 -0.24
CA VAL A 168 -13.47 -5.24 1.07
C VAL A 168 -13.65 -3.74 1.32
N PHE A 169 -13.55 -2.92 0.28
CA PHE A 169 -13.78 -1.49 0.37
C PHE A 169 -15.23 -1.08 0.47
N ASN A 170 -16.16 -1.94 0.06
CA ASN A 170 -17.56 -1.58 -0.18
C ASN A 170 -17.70 -0.33 -1.08
N ALA A 171 -16.76 -0.17 -2.01
CA ALA A 171 -16.61 0.97 -2.89
C ALA A 171 -15.60 0.63 -3.99
N ARG A 172 -15.63 1.36 -5.11
CA ARG A 172 -14.64 1.16 -6.18
C ARG A 172 -13.23 1.51 -5.68
N PRO A 173 -12.21 0.68 -5.99
CA PRO A 173 -10.82 0.96 -5.65
C PRO A 173 -10.24 2.09 -6.53
N GLU A 174 -9.36 2.88 -5.95
CA GLU A 174 -8.60 3.94 -6.63
C GLU A 174 -7.11 3.78 -6.37
N LEU A 175 -6.35 3.59 -7.44
CA LEU A 175 -4.90 3.41 -7.39
C LEU A 175 -4.22 4.77 -7.17
N HIS A 176 -3.32 4.85 -6.19
CA HIS A 176 -2.66 6.12 -5.86
C HIS A 176 -1.14 6.05 -5.76
N GLN A 177 -0.59 4.83 -5.86
CA GLN A 177 0.84 4.56 -5.89
C GLN A 177 1.09 3.18 -6.51
N SER A 178 2.17 3.02 -7.26
CA SER A 178 2.75 1.74 -7.63
C SER A 178 4.25 1.74 -7.46
N LEU A 179 4.80 0.54 -7.27
CA LEU A 179 6.22 0.29 -7.18
C LEU A 179 6.56 -0.94 -8.01
N SER A 180 7.54 -0.78 -8.90
CA SER A 180 8.01 -1.83 -9.80
C SER A 180 9.44 -2.18 -9.45
N PHE A 181 9.68 -3.46 -9.17
CA PHE A 181 10.94 -3.98 -8.66
C PHE A 181 11.52 -4.98 -9.65
N ASP A 182 12.83 -4.92 -9.88
CA ASP A 182 13.58 -5.96 -10.59
C ASP A 182 14.20 -7.00 -9.62
N ARG A 183 14.36 -6.63 -8.35
CA ARG A 183 14.97 -7.43 -7.27
C ARG A 183 14.18 -7.30 -5.97
N GLY A 184 14.50 -8.17 -5.02
CA GLY A 184 14.08 -8.05 -3.62
C GLY A 184 14.21 -6.64 -3.05
N SER A 185 13.24 -6.22 -2.24
CA SER A 185 13.28 -4.89 -1.60
C SER A 185 14.18 -4.85 -0.38
N GLU A 186 14.46 -6.02 0.23
CA GLU A 186 15.20 -6.17 1.51
C GLU A 186 14.70 -5.23 2.62
N GLN A 187 13.47 -4.74 2.48
CA GLN A 187 12.90 -3.77 3.38
C GLN A 187 12.43 -4.52 4.63
N ASP A 188 12.83 -4.03 5.80
CA ASP A 188 12.44 -4.63 7.07
C ASP A 188 10.91 -4.70 7.21
N ILE A 189 10.44 -5.57 8.11
CA ILE A 189 9.03 -5.79 8.37
C ILE A 189 8.36 -4.48 8.76
N HIS A 190 7.33 -4.11 8.03
CA HIS A 190 6.62 -2.84 8.15
C HIS A 190 5.13 -3.01 7.87
N GLN A 191 4.34 -2.00 8.23
CA GLN A 191 2.95 -1.87 7.82
C GLN A 191 2.83 -0.67 6.89
N ASP A 192 2.07 -0.79 5.78
CA ASP A 192 1.92 0.29 4.78
C ASP A 192 1.45 1.59 5.41
N THR A 193 0.59 1.49 6.43
CA THR A 193 0.07 2.65 7.15
C THR A 193 1.14 3.62 7.68
N ALA A 194 2.38 3.16 7.85
CA ALA A 194 3.52 3.99 8.23
C ALA A 194 3.99 4.92 7.09
N PHE A 195 3.99 4.43 5.85
CA PHE A 195 4.62 5.09 4.70
C PHE A 195 3.62 5.56 3.64
N VAL A 196 2.57 4.79 3.39
CA VAL A 196 1.47 5.14 2.48
C VAL A 196 0.42 5.93 3.26
N ARG A 197 0.60 7.24 3.29
CA ARG A 197 -0.17 8.13 4.15
C ARG A 197 -1.54 8.41 3.56
N MET A 198 -2.60 7.97 4.24
CA MET A 198 -4.00 8.19 3.86
C MET A 198 -4.73 9.03 4.90
N ASN A 199 -5.81 9.72 4.50
CA ASN A 199 -6.69 10.44 5.45
C ASN A 199 -7.54 9.47 6.31
N SER A 200 -7.71 8.22 5.87
CA SER A 200 -8.21 7.10 6.66
C SER A 200 -7.18 5.95 6.52
N PRO A 201 -6.22 5.82 7.45
CA PRO A 201 -5.07 4.91 7.30
C PRO A 201 -5.45 3.45 7.09
N MET A 202 -6.51 2.99 7.74
CA MET A 202 -6.97 1.59 7.68
C MET A 202 -7.87 1.31 6.47
N LYS A 203 -8.17 2.31 5.64
CA LYS A 203 -8.89 2.16 4.37
C LYS A 203 -7.90 2.20 3.20
N LEU A 204 -6.98 1.25 3.25
CA LEU A 204 -5.90 1.06 2.29
C LEU A 204 -5.70 -0.45 2.13
N ALA A 205 -5.47 -0.88 0.89
CA ALA A 205 -5.05 -2.22 0.56
C ALA A 205 -4.01 -2.14 -0.55
N ALA A 206 -3.18 -3.17 -0.67
CA ALA A 206 -2.25 -3.29 -1.78
C ALA A 206 -2.45 -4.59 -2.55
N ALA A 207 -2.01 -4.57 -3.81
CA ALA A 207 -1.85 -5.75 -4.64
C ALA A 207 -0.38 -5.87 -5.00
N TRP A 208 0.19 -7.06 -4.82
CA TRP A 208 1.53 -7.41 -5.28
C TRP A 208 1.41 -8.54 -6.29
N VAL A 209 1.95 -8.31 -7.48
CA VAL A 209 1.85 -9.22 -8.62
C VAL A 209 3.21 -9.86 -8.87
N ALA A 210 3.25 -11.19 -8.92
CA ALA A 210 4.42 -11.94 -9.36
C ALA A 210 4.58 -11.78 -10.88
N LEU A 211 5.67 -11.15 -11.32
CA LEU A 211 5.97 -11.01 -12.74
C LEU A 211 6.87 -12.15 -13.26
N GLU A 212 7.38 -12.96 -12.35
CA GLU A 212 8.12 -14.19 -12.60
C GLU A 212 7.90 -15.19 -11.46
N ASP A 213 8.38 -16.42 -11.62
CA ASP A 213 8.40 -17.39 -10.53
C ASP A 213 9.41 -16.97 -9.46
N VAL A 214 8.94 -16.79 -8.23
CA VAL A 214 9.79 -16.40 -7.11
C VAL A 214 10.47 -17.61 -6.50
N ARG A 215 11.79 -17.51 -6.32
CA ARG A 215 12.62 -18.57 -5.75
C ARG A 215 13.14 -18.17 -4.36
N PRO A 216 13.38 -19.13 -3.45
CA PRO A 216 14.03 -18.83 -2.17
C PRO A 216 15.36 -18.10 -2.36
N GLY A 217 15.62 -17.07 -1.57
CA GLY A 217 16.87 -16.30 -1.60
C GLY A 217 16.91 -15.17 -2.63
N SER A 218 15.82 -14.95 -3.37
CA SER A 218 15.68 -13.84 -4.33
C SER A 218 15.25 -12.51 -3.67
N GLY A 219 15.09 -12.50 -2.35
CA GLY A 219 14.47 -11.40 -1.61
C GLY A 219 12.95 -11.43 -1.74
N GLU A 220 12.40 -12.63 -1.52
CA GLU A 220 10.97 -12.94 -1.51
C GLU A 220 10.21 -12.13 -0.45
N LEU A 221 8.89 -12.01 -0.65
CA LEU A 221 8.03 -11.31 0.30
C LEU A 221 7.92 -12.11 1.60
N LEU A 222 8.16 -11.44 2.73
CA LEU A 222 7.97 -11.97 4.08
C LEU A 222 6.77 -11.27 4.74
N TYR A 223 6.02 -11.97 5.56
CA TYR A 223 4.89 -11.39 6.31
C TYR A 223 4.51 -12.21 7.53
N TYR A 224 3.82 -11.58 8.47
CA TYR A 224 3.20 -12.23 9.61
C TYR A 224 1.69 -12.38 9.38
N PRO A 225 1.15 -13.60 9.18
CA PRO A 225 -0.28 -13.81 9.05
C PRO A 225 -1.07 -13.26 10.25
N GLY A 226 -2.16 -12.54 9.98
CA GLY A 226 -3.06 -11.96 10.99
C GLY A 226 -2.53 -10.70 11.69
N SER A 227 -1.35 -10.21 11.32
CA SER A 227 -0.70 -9.07 11.98
C SER A 227 -1.39 -7.73 11.77
N HIS A 228 -2.31 -7.62 10.81
CA HIS A 228 -3.16 -6.43 10.64
C HIS A 228 -4.11 -6.17 11.81
N ARG A 229 -4.32 -7.17 12.67
CA ARG A 229 -5.17 -7.08 13.86
C ARG A 229 -4.39 -6.78 15.14
N TRP A 230 -3.06 -6.69 15.07
CA TRP A 230 -2.25 -6.33 16.24
C TRP A 230 -2.57 -4.91 16.73
N PRO A 231 -2.27 -4.58 18.00
CA PRO A 231 -2.47 -3.24 18.53
C PRO A 231 -1.78 -2.17 17.68
N ASP A 232 -2.36 -0.97 17.58
CA ASP A 232 -1.72 0.11 16.84
C ASP A 232 -0.43 0.61 17.54
N PHE A 233 0.71 0.58 16.83
CA PHE A 233 1.82 1.45 17.18
C PHE A 233 1.49 2.91 16.87
N MET A 234 1.74 3.79 17.83
CA MET A 234 1.36 5.20 17.78
C MET A 234 2.58 6.10 17.62
N PHE A 235 2.87 6.53 16.40
CA PHE A 235 3.89 7.55 16.14
C PHE A 235 3.52 8.86 16.83
N SER A 236 4.46 9.40 17.60
CA SER A 236 4.27 10.54 18.48
C SER A 236 2.98 10.46 19.33
N ASN A 237 2.53 9.25 19.72
CA ASN A 237 1.29 8.96 20.46
C ASN A 237 -0.03 9.26 19.73
N PHE A 238 0.01 9.74 18.48
CA PHE A 238 -1.19 10.26 17.80
C PHE A 238 -1.40 9.77 16.37
N PHE A 239 -0.33 9.40 15.67
CA PHE A 239 -0.36 9.12 14.24
C PHE A 239 -0.09 7.64 13.96
N LYS A 240 -0.73 7.13 12.91
CA LYS A 240 -0.42 5.79 12.36
C LYS A 240 0.75 5.84 11.38
N HIS A 241 0.94 6.97 10.70
CA HIS A 241 2.04 7.18 9.75
C HIS A 241 3.29 7.70 10.44
N TYR A 242 4.46 7.31 9.94
CA TYR A 242 5.75 7.85 10.32
C TYR A 242 6.03 9.17 9.59
N ASP A 243 6.68 10.11 10.28
CA ASP A 243 7.24 11.33 9.70
C ASP A 243 8.60 11.64 10.34
N GLU A 244 9.67 11.63 9.54
CA GLU A 244 11.05 11.73 10.05
C GLU A 244 11.29 13.01 10.86
N GLU A 245 10.77 14.15 10.41
CA GLU A 245 10.94 15.44 11.10
C GLU A 245 10.24 15.47 12.46
N ARG A 246 9.12 14.75 12.59
CA ARG A 246 8.31 14.68 13.81
C ARG A 246 8.82 13.62 14.78
N ASP A 247 9.11 12.43 14.27
CA ASP A 247 9.29 11.21 15.05
C ASP A 247 10.76 10.83 15.23
N GLY A 248 11.63 11.21 14.28
CA GLY A 248 13.04 10.86 14.24
C GLY A 248 13.31 9.37 13.98
N LEU A 249 14.57 9.03 13.69
CA LEU A 249 14.98 7.65 13.39
C LEU A 249 14.78 6.70 14.60
N GLN A 250 14.96 7.20 15.83
CA GLN A 250 14.78 6.39 17.05
C GLN A 250 13.34 5.87 17.22
N GLN A 251 12.32 6.61 16.76
CA GLN A 251 10.96 6.10 16.82
C GLN A 251 10.67 5.11 15.68
N LEU A 252 11.30 5.30 14.52
CA LEU A 252 11.25 4.35 13.42
C LEU A 252 11.85 3.00 13.84
N GLU A 253 13.04 3.01 14.43
CA GLU A 253 13.72 1.81 14.95
C GLU A 253 12.89 1.10 16.03
N ARG A 254 12.29 1.86 16.96
CA ARG A 254 11.38 1.28 17.97
C ARG A 254 10.15 0.64 17.34
N TRP A 255 9.63 1.19 16.26
CA TRP A 255 8.49 0.62 15.57
C TRP A 255 8.85 -0.69 14.86
N TYR A 256 10.00 -0.75 14.18
CA TYR A 256 10.51 -2.00 13.61
C TYR A 256 10.69 -3.08 14.68
N ALA A 257 11.39 -2.75 15.78
CA ALA A 257 11.57 -3.67 16.90
C ALA A 257 10.23 -4.10 17.52
N TRP A 258 9.27 -3.18 17.61
CA TRP A 258 7.93 -3.48 18.11
C TRP A 258 7.19 -4.49 17.22
N LEU A 259 7.29 -4.41 15.90
CA LEU A 259 6.65 -5.37 14.98
C LEU A 259 7.19 -6.79 15.19
N HIS A 260 8.50 -6.96 15.28
CA HIS A 260 9.12 -8.25 15.56
C HIS A 260 8.70 -8.78 16.94
N ALA A 261 8.67 -7.93 17.96
CA ALA A 261 8.19 -8.29 19.30
C ALA A 261 6.69 -8.66 19.32
N GLN A 262 5.86 -8.06 18.46
CA GLN A 262 4.46 -8.50 18.29
C GLN A 262 4.39 -9.89 17.65
N GLY A 263 5.24 -10.18 16.66
CA GLY A 263 5.36 -11.51 16.06
C GLY A 263 5.63 -12.57 17.13
N GLU A 264 6.62 -12.33 17.98
CA GLU A 264 6.96 -13.21 19.11
C GLU A 264 5.80 -13.35 20.10
N SER A 265 5.20 -12.23 20.54
CA SER A 265 4.16 -12.25 21.57
C SER A 265 2.86 -12.95 21.13
N HIS A 266 2.58 -12.94 19.82
CA HIS A 266 1.44 -13.64 19.24
C HIS A 266 1.78 -15.04 18.74
N SER A 267 3.03 -15.51 18.93
CA SER A 267 3.53 -16.77 18.35
C SER A 267 3.28 -16.85 16.84
N SER A 268 3.32 -15.70 16.15
CA SER A 268 3.10 -15.61 14.71
C SER A 268 4.40 -15.95 13.99
N GLN A 269 4.35 -16.90 13.07
CA GLN A 269 5.50 -17.31 12.30
C GLN A 269 5.72 -16.35 11.12
N LEU A 270 6.95 -15.84 11.00
CA LEU A 270 7.36 -15.09 9.82
C LEU A 270 7.35 -16.03 8.60
N THR A 271 6.49 -15.73 7.63
CA THR A 271 6.19 -16.61 6.50
C THR A 271 6.73 -16.00 5.20
N ALA A 272 7.41 -16.82 4.40
CA ALA A 272 7.84 -16.46 3.06
C ALA A 272 6.74 -16.77 2.03
N PHE A 273 6.56 -15.89 1.05
CA PHE A 273 5.70 -16.10 -0.10
C PHE A 273 6.54 -16.40 -1.35
N LEU A 274 6.35 -17.59 -1.92
CA LEU A 274 7.04 -18.08 -3.12
C LEU A 274 6.03 -18.31 -4.25
N PRO A 275 5.46 -17.24 -4.83
CA PRO A 275 4.47 -17.33 -5.89
C PRO A 275 5.05 -17.79 -7.22
N ARG A 276 4.17 -18.26 -8.10
CA ARG A 276 4.44 -18.39 -9.54
C ARG A 276 4.11 -17.10 -10.26
N LYS A 277 4.70 -16.91 -11.44
CA LYS A 277 4.33 -15.84 -12.37
C LYS A 277 2.82 -15.78 -12.55
N GLY A 278 2.23 -14.60 -12.45
CA GLY A 278 0.78 -14.40 -12.56
C GLY A 278 -0.01 -14.50 -11.27
N ASP A 279 0.58 -14.97 -10.18
CA ASP A 279 -0.07 -14.95 -8.87
C ASP A 279 -0.12 -13.53 -8.31
N VAL A 280 -1.20 -13.23 -7.59
CA VAL A 280 -1.41 -11.95 -6.91
C VAL A 280 -1.60 -12.15 -5.41
N PHE A 281 -0.91 -11.33 -4.63
CA PHE A 281 -1.06 -11.23 -3.19
C PHE A 281 -1.73 -9.90 -2.85
N LEU A 282 -2.99 -9.96 -2.45
CA LEU A 282 -3.70 -8.78 -1.95
C LEU A 282 -3.55 -8.72 -0.43
N TRP A 283 -3.19 -7.57 0.13
CA TRP A 283 -3.09 -7.43 1.58
C TRP A 283 -3.72 -6.16 2.14
N HIS A 284 -4.12 -6.29 3.40
CA HIS A 284 -4.61 -5.24 4.25
C HIS A 284 -3.46 -4.30 4.66
N ALA A 285 -3.66 -2.98 4.68
CA ALA A 285 -2.59 -2.01 5.00
C ALA A 285 -1.89 -2.18 6.36
N GLY A 286 -2.55 -2.88 7.28
CA GLY A 286 -2.02 -3.26 8.59
C GLY A 286 -1.19 -4.54 8.59
N LEU A 287 -1.18 -5.34 7.53
CA LEU A 287 -0.40 -6.57 7.48
C LEU A 287 1.09 -6.20 7.58
N ALA A 288 1.78 -6.74 8.59
CA ALA A 288 3.21 -6.61 8.76
C ALA A 288 3.93 -7.48 7.72
N HIS A 289 4.68 -6.83 6.82
CA HIS A 289 5.35 -7.48 5.69
C HIS A 289 6.66 -6.77 5.33
N GLY A 290 7.53 -7.43 4.57
CA GLY A 290 8.84 -6.93 4.17
C GLY A 290 9.47 -7.79 3.07
N GLY A 291 10.72 -7.50 2.73
CA GLY A 291 11.51 -8.31 1.79
C GLY A 291 12.59 -9.10 2.52
N ALA A 292 12.73 -10.39 2.20
CA ALA A 292 13.85 -11.18 2.68
C ALA A 292 15.18 -10.61 2.18
N ALA A 293 16.27 -10.95 2.90
CA ALA A 293 17.62 -10.70 2.41
C ALA A 293 17.86 -11.45 1.09
N ILE A 294 18.54 -10.82 0.14
CA ILE A 294 18.94 -11.47 -1.10
C ILE A 294 20.19 -12.29 -0.83
N THR A 295 20.06 -13.62 -0.88
CA THR A 295 21.17 -14.55 -0.69
C THR A 295 21.67 -15.14 -2.02
N ASP A 296 20.84 -15.13 -3.06
CA ASP A 296 21.24 -15.39 -4.44
C ASP A 296 21.28 -14.07 -5.23
N HIS A 297 22.47 -13.48 -5.33
CA HIS A 297 22.68 -12.22 -6.03
C HIS A 297 22.56 -12.32 -7.57
N SER A 298 22.45 -13.54 -8.12
CA SER A 298 22.19 -13.78 -9.54
C SER A 298 20.70 -13.81 -9.87
N ALA A 299 19.84 -14.01 -8.86
CA ALA A 299 18.40 -14.06 -9.02
C ALA A 299 17.78 -12.66 -9.18
N THR A 300 16.72 -12.60 -9.98
CA THR A 300 15.76 -11.50 -10.01
C THR A 300 14.57 -11.80 -9.11
N ARG A 301 13.81 -10.76 -8.79
CA ARG A 301 12.48 -10.88 -8.16
C ARG A 301 11.58 -9.78 -8.70
N GLN A 302 11.12 -9.97 -9.92
CA GLN A 302 10.30 -9.02 -10.64
C GLN A 302 8.88 -8.99 -10.07
N SER A 303 8.46 -7.80 -9.64
CA SER A 303 7.12 -7.62 -9.09
C SER A 303 6.56 -6.23 -9.36
N LEU A 304 5.25 -6.15 -9.50
CA LEU A 304 4.50 -4.90 -9.57
C LEU A 304 3.59 -4.78 -8.34
N VAL A 305 3.70 -3.68 -7.62
CA VAL A 305 2.87 -3.37 -6.45
C VAL A 305 1.95 -2.21 -6.76
N GLY A 306 0.68 -2.27 -6.39
CA GLY A 306 -0.26 -1.15 -6.44
C GLY A 306 -0.95 -0.93 -5.10
N HIS A 307 -1.10 0.32 -4.69
CA HIS A 307 -1.81 0.70 -3.46
C HIS A 307 -3.12 1.41 -3.78
N TYR A 308 -4.19 0.97 -3.12
CA TYR A 308 -5.57 1.34 -3.43
C TYR A 308 -6.30 1.85 -2.21
N CYS A 309 -7.19 2.82 -2.41
CA CYS A 309 -8.14 3.24 -1.39
C CYS A 309 -9.56 3.25 -1.96
N PRO A 310 -10.59 3.14 -1.11
CA PRO A 310 -11.97 3.30 -1.56
C PRO A 310 -12.19 4.72 -2.06
N ARG A 311 -13.01 4.87 -3.09
CA ARG A 311 -13.52 6.18 -3.53
C ARG A 311 -14.02 7.02 -2.35
N GLY A 312 -13.46 8.22 -2.19
CA GLY A 312 -13.78 9.14 -1.09
C GLY A 312 -12.68 9.25 -0.04
N VAL A 313 -11.84 8.21 0.09
CA VAL A 313 -10.56 8.27 0.82
C VAL A 313 -9.51 8.87 -0.10
N ARG A 314 -8.54 9.60 0.47
CA ARG A 314 -7.54 10.34 -0.29
C ARG A 314 -6.15 10.18 0.32
N PRO A 315 -5.09 10.04 -0.52
CA PRO A 315 -3.72 10.09 -0.02
C PRO A 315 -3.41 11.48 0.54
N LEU A 316 -2.58 11.56 1.59
CA LEU A 316 -2.31 12.82 2.27
C LEU A 316 -1.57 13.82 1.39
N TYR A 317 -0.84 13.36 0.36
CA TYR A 317 -0.20 14.26 -0.58
C TYR A 317 -1.20 15.12 -1.35
N HIS A 318 -2.46 14.69 -1.49
CA HIS A 318 -3.50 15.56 -2.00
C HIS A 318 -3.68 16.83 -1.17
N TYR A 319 -3.27 16.93 0.09
CA TYR A 319 -3.46 18.17 0.86
C TYR A 319 -2.33 19.18 0.65
N TYR A 320 -1.14 18.75 0.24
CA TYR A 320 0.03 19.63 0.10
C TYR A 320 0.69 19.63 -1.29
N LYS A 321 0.26 18.76 -2.22
CA LYS A 321 0.69 18.70 -3.62
C LYS A 321 -0.49 18.96 -4.57
N PRO A 322 -0.91 20.23 -4.79
CA PRO A 322 -2.14 20.53 -5.54
C PRO A 322 -2.11 20.08 -7.00
N ALA A 323 -0.95 20.13 -7.66
CA ALA A 323 -0.80 19.67 -9.05
C ALA A 323 -0.95 18.14 -9.21
N GLN A 324 -0.87 17.39 -8.11
CA GLN A 324 -0.98 15.93 -8.08
C GLN A 324 -2.35 15.45 -7.56
N ARG A 325 -3.32 16.35 -7.34
CA ARG A 325 -4.68 16.01 -6.86
C ARG A 325 -5.59 15.44 -7.94
N THR A 326 -5.21 15.59 -9.20
CA THR A 326 -6.05 15.24 -10.34
C THR A 326 -6.07 13.73 -10.54
N TYR A 327 -7.26 13.15 -10.50
CA TYR A 327 -7.45 11.77 -10.90
C TYR A 327 -7.51 11.66 -12.42
N ARG A 328 -6.78 10.70 -12.96
CA ARG A 328 -6.88 10.21 -14.33
C ARG A 328 -7.74 8.95 -14.36
N HIS A 329 -8.15 8.58 -15.57
CA HIS A 329 -9.06 7.48 -15.80
C HIS A 329 -8.40 6.37 -16.61
N HIS A 330 -8.76 5.14 -16.26
CA HIS A 330 -8.50 3.95 -17.07
C HIS A 330 -9.82 3.17 -17.12
N GLY A 331 -10.55 3.33 -18.23
CA GLY A 331 -11.94 2.92 -18.32
C GLY A 331 -12.78 3.55 -17.19
N GLN A 332 -13.39 2.69 -16.37
CA GLN A 332 -14.23 3.10 -15.24
C GLN A 332 -13.46 3.34 -13.94
N PHE A 333 -12.16 3.06 -13.91
CA PHE A 333 -11.31 3.19 -12.73
C PHE A 333 -10.57 4.52 -12.71
N ARG A 334 -10.13 4.91 -11.52
CA ARG A 334 -9.41 6.17 -11.28
C ARG A 334 -8.04 5.89 -10.70
N TYR A 335 -7.06 6.68 -11.13
CA TYR A 335 -5.72 6.67 -10.54
C TYR A 335 -5.16 8.08 -10.39
N CYS A 336 -4.21 8.26 -9.47
CA CYS A 336 -3.45 9.50 -9.29
C CYS A 336 -2.02 9.18 -8.85
N SER A 337 -1.07 10.07 -9.14
CA SER A 337 0.34 9.86 -8.80
C SER A 337 0.85 10.95 -7.86
N SER A 338 1.68 10.57 -6.89
CA SER A 338 2.36 11.53 -6.01
C SER A 338 3.56 12.22 -6.69
N TYR A 339 3.97 11.66 -7.83
CA TYR A 339 5.21 11.97 -8.54
C TYR A 339 4.93 12.73 -9.83
N TYR A 340 4.04 12.21 -10.67
CA TYR A 340 3.74 12.78 -11.98
C TYR A 340 2.57 13.75 -11.93
N ARG A 341 2.62 14.77 -12.80
CA ARG A 341 1.58 15.79 -12.91
C ARG A 341 0.67 15.46 -14.09
N GLY A 342 -0.62 15.69 -13.87
CA GLY A 342 -1.66 15.53 -14.89
C GLY A 342 -1.65 16.65 -15.91
#